data_AF-A0ABD3QY14-F1
#
_entry.id   AF-A0ABD3QY14-F1
#
_cell.length_a   1.000
_cell.length_b   1.000
_cell.length_c   1.000
_cell.angle_alpha   90.00
_cell.angle_beta   90.00
_cell.angle_gamma   90.00
#
_symmetry.space_group_name_H-M   'P 1'
#
loop_
_entity.id
_entity.type
_entity.pdbx_description
1 polymer ?
#
loop_
_entity_poly.entity_id
_entity_poly.type
_entity_poly.pdbx_seq_one_letter_code
_entity_poly.pdbx_strand_id
1 'polypeptide(L)'
;MTKTKNHPDMDQSTSVSPSGTHPKTQKRPTCPTCRFPPRTCVCPALPTAPLHTLFRRCRILLLQHPHELRRKNRSLPLVHLCLFGGHHHHARIEDVASSLNPQDFVIKTIVGRSLQPHRDAAILDLLSDPEQVVVVVFPHRNAMELERGIRLAEERCGTMATSDNDDNDEECEGSVKAETTKKKITLVFIDATWKHAREMEAKLSKSVECCRHWIRVQLVPTVAGGGGDARVPVVVDYKQSSTLTETTKDASLRTTTVTTTTHPFVPRRFQIRAPPSPNHLSTAECLAWVASRVERNPVILERIRHVLDYMVFLWRVHVVDVDKAQCGKSRGGDVMSQKTLEIAVMESE
;
A
#
# COMPACT_ATOMS: atom_id res chain seq x y z
N MET A 1 -42.76 32.25 21.29
CA MET A 1 -43.01 31.59 22.60
C MET A 1 -41.75 30.85 23.03
N THR A 2 -40.92 31.50 23.85
CA THR A 2 -39.63 30.99 24.33
C THR A 2 -39.79 30.34 25.70
N LYS A 3 -39.48 29.04 25.83
CA LYS A 3 -39.46 28.34 27.13
C LYS A 3 -38.04 28.23 27.67
N THR A 4 -37.65 29.19 28.49
CA THR A 4 -36.45 29.12 29.33
C THR A 4 -36.69 28.11 30.46
N LYS A 5 -35.80 27.14 30.62
CA LYS A 5 -35.81 26.21 31.77
C LYS A 5 -34.58 26.48 32.64
N ASN A 6 -34.80 27.07 33.81
CA ASN A 6 -33.80 27.13 34.86
C ASN A 6 -33.67 25.74 35.51
N HIS A 7 -32.45 25.34 35.83
CA HIS A 7 -32.16 24.19 36.69
C HIS A 7 -31.47 24.72 37.95
N PRO A 8 -31.89 24.31 39.17
CA PRO A 8 -31.28 24.81 40.40
C PRO A 8 -29.92 24.17 40.67
N ASP A 9 -29.07 24.91 41.38
CA ASP A 9 -27.86 24.41 42.01
C ASP A 9 -28.14 23.24 42.96
N MET A 10 -27.21 22.30 43.05
CA MET A 10 -27.23 21.22 44.02
C MET A 10 -25.84 21.02 44.63
N ASP A 11 -25.82 20.76 45.93
CA ASP A 11 -24.76 21.18 46.83
C ASP A 11 -23.45 20.38 46.85
N GLN A 12 -22.49 21.04 47.49
CA GLN A 12 -21.13 20.60 47.77
C GLN A 12 -21.08 19.20 48.41
N SER A 13 -20.23 18.32 47.87
CA SER A 13 -19.89 17.03 48.47
C SER A 13 -18.37 16.88 48.61
N THR A 14 -17.93 16.49 49.81
CA THR A 14 -16.56 16.57 50.29
C THR A 14 -15.58 15.62 49.59
N SER A 15 -14.50 16.16 49.05
CA SER A 15 -13.50 15.46 48.24
C SER A 15 -12.34 14.86 49.06
N VAL A 16 -12.62 13.79 49.80
CA VAL A 16 -11.55 12.99 50.45
C VAL A 16 -10.73 12.28 49.36
N SER A 17 -9.52 12.79 49.09
CA SER A 17 -8.65 12.32 48.01
C SER A 17 -7.67 11.26 48.50
N PRO A 18 -7.82 9.97 48.13
CA PRO A 18 -6.83 8.95 48.48
C PRO A 18 -5.56 9.14 47.65
N SER A 19 -4.48 9.58 48.29
CA SER A 19 -3.16 9.79 47.69
C SER A 19 -2.40 8.49 47.41
N GLY A 20 -3.04 7.58 46.66
CA GLY A 20 -2.44 6.32 46.21
C GLY A 20 -1.42 6.56 45.09
N THR A 21 -0.14 6.59 45.44
CA THR A 21 0.97 6.66 44.46
C THR A 21 1.09 5.35 43.68
N HIS A 22 0.25 5.15 42.67
CA HIS A 22 0.36 4.02 41.76
C HIS A 22 1.75 4.03 41.08
N PRO A 23 2.51 2.92 41.13
CA PRO A 23 3.82 2.86 40.50
C PRO A 23 3.68 3.05 38.99
N LYS A 24 4.34 4.09 38.46
CA LYS A 24 4.34 4.41 37.02
C LYS A 24 4.90 3.21 36.25
N THR A 25 4.04 2.52 35.50
CA THR A 25 4.44 1.37 34.70
C THR A 25 5.47 1.79 33.66
N GLN A 26 6.67 1.19 33.73
CA GLN A 26 7.73 1.50 32.78
C GLN A 26 7.27 1.12 31.36
N LYS A 27 7.38 2.06 30.42
CA LYS A 27 7.04 1.82 29.02
C LYS A 27 7.99 0.75 28.46
N ARG A 28 7.45 -0.22 27.72
CA ARG A 28 8.28 -1.24 27.06
C ARG A 28 9.27 -0.55 26.10
N PRO A 29 10.54 -0.99 26.05
CA PRO A 29 11.50 -0.42 25.10
C PRO A 29 11.04 -0.64 23.66
N THR A 30 11.38 0.30 22.78
CA THR A 30 11.10 0.25 21.34
C THR A 30 12.36 0.59 20.56
N CYS A 31 12.49 0.01 19.36
CA CYS A 31 13.58 0.33 18.45
C CYS A 31 13.57 1.83 18.10
N PRO A 32 14.68 2.56 18.19
CA PRO A 32 14.71 4.00 17.87
C PRO A 32 14.35 4.29 16.41
N THR A 33 14.71 3.37 15.50
CA THR A 33 14.56 3.48 14.05
C THR A 33 13.14 3.14 13.59
N CYS A 34 12.66 1.92 13.85
CA CYS A 34 11.34 1.47 13.34
C CYS A 34 10.19 1.56 14.38
N ARG A 35 10.47 1.95 15.64
CA ARG A 35 9.52 2.07 16.76
C ARG A 35 8.76 0.81 17.17
N PHE A 36 8.98 -0.33 16.51
CA PHE A 36 8.52 -1.63 16.98
C PHE A 36 9.28 -2.08 18.25
N PRO A 37 8.66 -2.87 19.14
CA PRO A 37 9.36 -3.60 20.20
C PRO A 37 10.54 -4.43 19.66
N PRO A 38 11.62 -4.66 20.43
CA PRO A 38 12.81 -5.37 19.97
C PRO A 38 12.53 -6.72 19.28
N ARG A 39 11.63 -7.54 19.84
CA ARG A 39 11.27 -8.86 19.26
C ARG A 39 10.56 -8.76 17.91
N THR A 40 9.92 -7.64 17.62
CA THR A 40 9.19 -7.39 16.35
C THR A 40 9.88 -6.31 15.52
N CYS A 41 11.18 -6.08 15.73
CA CYS A 41 11.96 -5.08 15.02
C CYS A 41 12.14 -5.48 13.55
N VAL A 42 11.70 -4.63 12.62
CA VAL A 42 11.81 -4.87 11.17
C VAL A 42 13.08 -4.30 10.53
N CYS A 43 13.93 -3.62 11.30
CA CYS A 43 15.13 -2.96 10.77
C CYS A 43 16.09 -3.87 9.99
N PRO A 44 16.33 -5.15 10.39
CA PRO A 44 17.20 -6.05 9.62
C PRO A 44 16.74 -6.31 8.17
N ALA A 45 15.46 -6.06 7.85
CA ALA A 45 14.93 -6.25 6.51
C ALA A 45 14.69 -4.94 5.74
N LEU A 46 14.81 -3.77 6.39
CA LEU A 46 14.62 -2.47 5.74
C LEU A 46 15.69 -2.25 4.66
N PRO A 47 15.36 -1.56 3.55
CA PRO A 47 16.35 -1.23 2.53
C PRO A 47 17.40 -0.26 3.09
N THR A 48 18.68 -0.50 2.79
CA THR A 48 19.82 0.32 3.23
C THR A 48 19.69 1.77 2.74
N ALA A 49 19.16 1.97 1.53
CA ALA A 49 18.83 3.27 0.96
C ALA A 49 17.30 3.47 0.90
N PRO A 50 16.77 4.63 1.35
CA PRO A 50 15.34 4.93 1.25
C PRO A 50 14.83 4.96 -0.20
N LEU A 51 13.70 4.32 -0.48
CA LEU A 51 13.22 4.07 -1.84
C LEU A 51 12.59 5.29 -2.54
N HIS A 52 12.34 6.42 -1.85
CA HIS A 52 11.63 7.57 -2.44
C HIS A 52 12.32 8.16 -3.68
N THR A 53 13.64 8.06 -3.82
CA THR A 53 14.41 8.53 -4.99
C THR A 53 14.13 7.73 -6.27
N LEU A 54 13.51 6.54 -6.14
CA LEU A 54 13.07 5.70 -7.26
C LEU A 54 11.71 6.12 -7.81
N PHE A 55 10.99 7.02 -7.14
CA PHE A 55 9.65 7.49 -7.53
C PHE A 55 9.74 8.75 -8.41
N ARG A 56 10.10 8.54 -9.68
CA ARG A 56 10.29 9.63 -10.65
C ARG A 56 9.08 9.84 -11.53
N ARG A 57 8.26 8.81 -11.72
CA ARG A 57 7.18 8.76 -12.70
C ARG A 57 5.79 8.82 -12.07
N CYS A 58 5.66 8.49 -10.79
CA CYS A 58 4.40 8.54 -10.08
C CYS A 58 4.47 9.17 -8.68
N ARG A 59 3.29 9.51 -8.19
CA ARG A 59 2.99 10.01 -6.85
C ARG A 59 1.91 9.11 -6.26
N ILE A 60 1.96 8.81 -4.98
CA ILE A 60 0.98 7.93 -4.32
C ILE A 60 0.06 8.75 -3.40
N LEU A 61 -1.24 8.72 -3.68
CA LEU A 61 -2.26 9.20 -2.77
C LEU A 61 -2.97 8.00 -2.12
N LEU A 62 -2.97 7.97 -0.79
CA LEU A 62 -3.58 6.88 -0.03
C LEU A 62 -4.75 7.39 0.81
N LEU A 63 -5.96 6.96 0.50
CA LEU A 63 -7.16 7.24 1.27
C LEU A 63 -7.32 6.17 2.36
N GLN A 64 -6.93 6.48 3.61
CA GLN A 64 -6.99 5.54 4.73
C GLN A 64 -8.28 5.70 5.54
N HIS A 65 -9.02 4.61 5.71
CA HIS A 65 -10.22 4.64 6.55
C HIS A 65 -9.85 4.80 8.04
N PRO A 66 -10.57 5.62 8.83
CA PRO A 66 -10.27 5.81 10.26
C PRO A 66 -10.30 4.53 11.12
N HIS A 67 -10.99 3.47 10.67
CA HIS A 67 -10.92 2.16 11.35
C HIS A 67 -9.61 1.41 11.10
N GLU A 68 -8.91 1.62 9.98
CA GLU A 68 -7.61 1.01 9.76
C GLU A 68 -6.53 1.69 10.59
N LEU A 69 -6.56 3.02 10.75
CA LEU A 69 -5.64 3.77 11.62
C LEU A 69 -5.52 3.18 13.04
N ARG A 70 -6.62 2.63 13.58
CA ARG A 70 -6.70 2.03 14.92
C ARG A 70 -6.16 0.59 14.99
N ARG A 71 -5.72 -0.01 13.87
CA ARG A 71 -5.17 -1.37 13.82
C ARG A 71 -3.69 -1.37 14.25
N LYS A 72 -3.33 -2.40 15.03
CA LYS A 72 -1.94 -2.68 15.44
C LYS A 72 -1.11 -3.25 14.28
N ASN A 73 -1.70 -4.09 13.45
CA ASN A 73 -1.03 -4.85 12.40
C ASN A 73 -1.23 -4.19 11.02
N ARG A 74 -0.90 -2.90 10.89
CA ARG A 74 -0.96 -2.19 9.61
C ARG A 74 0.32 -2.43 8.82
N SER A 75 0.22 -2.69 7.52
CA SER A 75 1.39 -2.77 6.64
C SER A 75 1.84 -1.41 6.08
N LEU A 76 0.95 -0.42 6.01
CA LEU A 76 1.29 0.92 5.52
C LEU A 76 2.49 1.58 6.23
N PRO A 77 2.64 1.51 7.57
CA PRO A 77 3.84 2.03 8.24
C PRO A 77 5.15 1.43 7.73
N LEU A 78 5.15 0.17 7.27
CA LEU A 78 6.32 -0.47 6.67
C LEU A 78 6.67 0.15 5.31
N VAL A 79 5.67 0.51 4.50
CA VAL A 79 5.90 1.24 3.24
C VAL A 79 6.59 2.58 3.51
N HIS A 80 6.09 3.35 4.49
CA HIS A 80 6.73 4.61 4.90
C HIS A 80 8.18 4.39 5.38
N LEU A 81 8.45 3.34 6.17
CA LEU A 81 9.81 2.98 6.56
C LEU A 81 10.70 2.59 5.37
N CYS A 82 10.17 1.95 4.33
CA CYS A 82 10.93 1.63 3.11
C CYS A 82 11.21 2.89 2.27
N LEU A 83 10.23 3.79 2.13
CA LEU A 83 10.35 5.00 1.31
C LEU A 83 11.30 6.03 1.94
N PHE A 84 11.25 6.20 3.26
CA PHE A 84 11.91 7.32 3.96
C PHE A 84 12.90 6.89 5.07
N GLY A 85 13.06 5.60 5.33
CA GLY A 85 13.87 5.11 6.46
C GLY A 85 13.23 5.39 7.83
N GLY A 86 13.96 5.06 8.90
CA GLY A 86 13.44 5.21 10.27
C GLY A 86 13.51 6.62 10.86
N HIS A 87 14.46 7.45 10.41
CA HIS A 87 14.67 8.79 10.99
C HIS A 87 13.56 9.78 10.63
N HIS A 88 12.98 9.66 9.44
CA HIS A 88 11.96 10.58 8.92
C HIS A 88 10.51 10.23 9.31
N HIS A 89 10.27 9.11 10.01
CA HIS A 89 8.91 8.65 10.34
C HIS A 89 8.19 9.50 11.42
N HIS A 90 8.90 10.42 12.09
CA HIS A 90 8.36 11.16 13.24
C HIS A 90 8.67 12.67 13.33
N ALA A 91 9.52 13.23 12.45
CA ALA A 91 9.20 14.58 11.97
C ALA A 91 7.82 14.45 11.31
N ARG A 92 6.81 15.30 11.61
CA ARG A 92 5.46 14.99 11.12
C ARG A 92 5.54 14.89 9.60
N ILE A 93 4.84 13.91 9.04
CA ILE A 93 4.66 13.79 7.58
C ILE A 93 4.08 15.12 7.03
N GLU A 94 3.34 15.86 7.87
CA GLU A 94 2.84 17.21 7.65
C GLU A 94 3.95 18.28 7.57
N ASP A 95 5.00 18.22 8.38
CA ASP A 95 6.05 19.25 8.47
C ASP A 95 6.96 19.24 7.23
N VAL A 96 7.38 18.05 6.77
CA VAL A 96 8.19 17.92 5.52
C VAL A 96 7.34 18.20 4.28
N ALA A 97 6.07 17.79 4.28
CA ALA A 97 5.14 18.08 3.18
C ALA A 97 4.71 19.56 3.07
N SER A 98 5.03 20.39 4.07
CA SER A 98 4.75 21.84 4.04
C SER A 98 5.88 22.66 3.39
N SER A 99 7.07 22.07 3.23
CA SER A 99 8.26 22.76 2.69
C SER A 99 8.48 22.52 1.18
N LEU A 100 7.80 21.53 0.60
CA LEU A 100 7.91 21.18 -0.82
C LEU A 100 6.65 21.66 -1.55
N ASN A 101 6.79 21.91 -2.86
CA ASN A 101 5.66 22.22 -3.74
C ASN A 101 4.53 21.19 -3.47
N PRO A 102 3.27 21.61 -3.20
CA PRO A 102 2.17 20.69 -2.88
C PRO A 102 1.95 19.57 -3.89
N GLN A 103 2.46 19.75 -5.12
CA GLN A 103 2.44 18.77 -6.17
C GLN A 103 3.53 17.69 -6.03
N ASP A 104 4.71 17.96 -5.45
CA ASP A 104 5.87 17.04 -5.49
C ASP A 104 6.06 16.17 -4.23
N PHE A 105 5.05 15.35 -3.92
CA PHE A 105 5.16 14.30 -2.90
C PHE A 105 5.29 12.91 -3.52
N VAL A 106 6.08 12.03 -2.90
CA VAL A 106 6.15 10.60 -3.27
C VAL A 106 4.96 9.81 -2.74
N ILE A 107 4.59 10.02 -1.46
CA ILE A 107 3.37 9.44 -0.88
C ILE A 107 2.69 10.43 0.08
N LYS A 108 1.37 10.55 -0.02
CA LYS A 108 0.53 11.33 0.91
C LYS A 108 -0.64 10.46 1.38
N THR A 109 -0.84 10.39 2.70
CA THR A 109 -1.94 9.62 3.31
C THR A 109 -2.98 10.58 3.86
N ILE A 110 -4.23 10.47 3.37
CA ILE A 110 -5.38 11.22 3.87
C ILE A 110 -6.24 10.27 4.71
N VAL A 111 -6.49 10.63 5.97
CA VAL A 111 -7.30 9.82 6.88
C VAL A 111 -8.74 10.32 6.88
N GLY A 112 -9.65 9.57 6.27
CA GLY A 112 -11.04 10.00 6.09
C GLY A 112 -11.94 8.95 5.48
N ARG A 113 -13.23 9.28 5.33
CA ARG A 113 -14.19 8.46 4.55
C ARG A 113 -14.47 9.00 3.15
N SER A 114 -13.98 10.20 2.87
CA SER A 114 -14.09 10.95 1.63
C SER A 114 -13.02 12.05 1.69
N LEU A 115 -12.64 12.59 0.53
CA LEU A 115 -11.97 13.89 0.46
C LEU A 115 -12.96 14.99 0.91
N GLN A 116 -12.47 16.00 1.60
CA GLN A 116 -13.26 17.13 2.10
C GLN A 116 -12.73 18.45 1.54
N PRO A 117 -13.53 19.26 0.82
CA PRO A 117 -13.07 20.52 0.20
C PRO A 117 -12.30 21.45 1.15
N HIS A 118 -12.73 21.55 2.40
CA HIS A 118 -12.13 22.44 3.41
C HIS A 118 -10.86 21.89 4.09
N ARG A 119 -10.48 20.62 3.85
CA ARG A 119 -9.27 19.99 4.43
C ARG A 119 -8.26 19.57 3.38
N ASP A 120 -8.78 19.10 2.25
CA ASP A 120 -8.02 18.44 1.20
C ASP A 120 -7.95 19.30 -0.08
N ALA A 121 -8.23 20.61 0.00
CA ALA A 121 -8.30 21.55 -1.13
C ALA A 121 -7.20 21.32 -2.17
N ALA A 122 -5.92 21.49 -1.79
CA ALA A 122 -4.77 21.32 -2.69
C ALA A 122 -4.65 19.92 -3.33
N ILE A 123 -5.28 18.88 -2.74
CA ILE A 123 -5.34 17.53 -3.33
C ILE A 123 -6.57 17.37 -4.22
N LEU A 124 -7.70 18.00 -3.89
CA LEU A 124 -8.85 18.07 -4.79
C LEU A 124 -8.51 18.89 -6.04
N ASP A 125 -7.75 19.98 -5.91
CA ASP A 125 -7.22 20.77 -7.02
C ASP A 125 -6.32 19.91 -7.92
N LEU A 126 -5.33 19.23 -7.32
CA LEU A 126 -4.44 18.28 -8.03
C LEU A 126 -5.20 17.14 -8.73
N LEU A 127 -6.29 16.64 -8.15
CA LEU A 127 -7.09 15.56 -8.73
C LEU A 127 -8.16 16.05 -9.71
N SER A 128 -8.39 17.37 -9.78
CA SER A 128 -9.36 18.01 -10.68
C SER A 128 -8.72 18.64 -11.91
N ASP A 129 -7.43 18.99 -11.81
CA ASP A 129 -6.62 19.46 -12.93
C ASP A 129 -6.64 18.41 -14.08
N PRO A 130 -7.21 18.75 -15.26
CA PRO A 130 -7.31 17.84 -16.39
C PRO A 130 -5.94 17.47 -16.99
N GLU A 131 -4.90 18.24 -16.70
CA GLU A 131 -3.54 17.97 -17.16
C GLU A 131 -2.86 16.87 -16.34
N GLN A 132 -3.40 16.51 -15.16
CA GLN A 132 -2.88 15.43 -14.33
C GLN A 132 -3.45 14.07 -14.73
N VAL A 133 -2.58 13.07 -14.77
CA VAL A 133 -2.97 11.68 -15.04
C VAL A 133 -3.19 10.95 -13.72
N VAL A 134 -4.44 10.84 -13.28
CA VAL A 134 -4.82 10.09 -12.07
C VAL A 134 -5.33 8.68 -12.40
N VAL A 135 -4.77 7.69 -11.71
CA VAL A 135 -5.10 6.27 -11.81
C VAL A 135 -5.62 5.78 -10.45
N VAL A 136 -6.89 5.37 -10.38
CA VAL A 136 -7.50 4.80 -9.17
C VAL A 136 -7.38 3.29 -9.20
N VAL A 137 -6.64 2.74 -8.24
CA VAL A 137 -6.48 1.30 -8.05
C VAL A 137 -7.60 0.78 -7.15
N PHE A 138 -8.73 0.43 -7.77
CA PHE A 138 -9.89 -0.11 -7.07
C PHE A 138 -10.74 -1.00 -8.00
N PRO A 139 -11.09 -2.25 -7.60
CA PRO A 139 -11.98 -3.11 -8.36
C PRO A 139 -13.40 -2.53 -8.42
N HIS A 140 -13.73 -1.95 -9.58
CA HIS A 140 -14.99 -1.30 -9.90
C HIS A 140 -15.54 -1.89 -11.21
N ARG A 141 -16.87 -1.87 -11.42
CA ARG A 141 -17.53 -2.40 -12.63
C ARG A 141 -17.01 -1.81 -13.96
N ASN A 142 -16.46 -0.60 -13.92
CA ASN A 142 -15.86 0.09 -15.07
C ASN A 142 -14.31 0.14 -14.97
N ALA A 143 -13.69 -0.67 -14.11
CA ALA A 143 -12.24 -0.74 -14.01
C ALA A 143 -11.67 -1.63 -15.13
N MET A 144 -10.63 -1.16 -15.81
CA MET A 144 -9.89 -1.93 -16.80
C MET A 144 -8.75 -2.74 -16.15
N GLU A 145 -8.18 -3.67 -16.91
CA GLU A 145 -6.92 -4.35 -16.57
C GLU A 145 -5.82 -3.32 -16.22
N LEU A 146 -4.99 -3.62 -15.20
CA LEU A 146 -3.90 -2.75 -14.78
C LEU A 146 -2.96 -2.38 -15.93
N GLU A 147 -2.47 -3.38 -16.67
CA GLU A 147 -1.53 -3.21 -17.78
C GLU A 147 -2.11 -2.35 -18.92
N ARG A 148 -3.43 -2.37 -19.13
CA ARG A 148 -4.10 -1.46 -20.07
C ARG A 148 -4.21 -0.04 -19.51
N GLY A 149 -4.56 0.10 -18.22
CA GLY A 149 -4.69 1.40 -17.58
C GLY A 149 -3.36 2.12 -17.37
N ILE A 150 -2.26 1.41 -17.08
CA ILE A 150 -0.92 1.98 -17.03
C ILE A 150 -0.50 2.50 -18.41
N ARG A 151 -0.74 1.74 -19.49
CA ARG A 151 -0.44 2.21 -20.86
C ARG A 151 -1.20 3.48 -21.22
N LEU A 152 -2.50 3.53 -20.95
CA LEU A 152 -3.34 4.73 -21.13
C LEU A 152 -2.85 5.91 -20.27
N ALA A 153 -2.28 5.66 -19.09
CA ALA A 153 -1.69 6.69 -18.25
C ALA A 153 -0.36 7.21 -18.83
N GLU A 154 0.53 6.32 -19.31
CA GLU A 154 1.80 6.69 -19.96
C GLU A 154 1.57 7.50 -21.25
N GLU A 155 0.55 7.14 -22.04
CA GLU A 155 0.10 7.86 -23.24
C GLU A 155 -0.30 9.30 -22.91
N ARG A 156 -1.20 9.49 -21.93
CA ARG A 156 -1.63 10.84 -21.48
C ARG A 156 -0.54 11.67 -20.82
N CYS A 157 0.50 11.03 -20.29
CA CYS A 157 1.72 11.70 -19.80
C CYS A 157 2.68 12.12 -20.92
N GLY A 158 2.36 11.89 -22.20
CA GLY A 158 3.29 12.13 -23.32
C GLY A 158 4.57 11.31 -23.21
N THR A 159 4.53 10.16 -22.53
CA THR A 159 5.71 9.36 -22.18
C THR A 159 5.94 8.19 -23.14
N MET A 160 5.02 7.95 -24.07
CA MET A 160 5.32 7.12 -25.24
C MET A 160 6.20 7.95 -26.18
N ALA A 161 7.52 7.77 -26.03
CA ALA A 161 8.47 8.29 -27.00
C ALA A 161 8.10 7.77 -28.38
N THR A 162 8.00 8.68 -29.35
CA THR A 162 8.10 8.37 -30.77
C THR A 162 9.49 7.77 -30.98
N SER A 163 9.57 6.43 -30.91
CA SER A 163 10.84 5.70 -30.76
C SER A 163 11.59 5.58 -32.08
N ASP A 164 10.91 5.89 -33.19
CA ASP A 164 11.24 5.41 -34.51
C ASP A 164 11.12 6.55 -35.54
N ASN A 165 12.20 6.77 -36.29
CA ASN A 165 12.30 7.52 -37.56
C ASN A 165 12.52 9.06 -37.52
N ASP A 166 13.58 9.54 -36.87
CA ASP A 166 14.25 10.80 -37.27
C ASP A 166 15.79 10.62 -37.23
N ASP A 167 16.30 9.85 -38.18
CA ASP A 167 17.76 9.69 -38.45
C ASP A 167 18.31 10.78 -39.40
N ASN A 168 17.51 11.80 -39.73
CA ASN A 168 17.92 12.94 -40.56
C ASN A 168 17.40 14.26 -39.97
N ASP A 169 18.24 15.00 -39.26
CA ASP A 169 18.24 16.46 -39.37
C ASP A 169 19.58 17.05 -38.94
N GLU A 170 20.07 17.99 -39.74
CA GLU A 170 21.43 18.56 -39.63
C GLU A 170 21.57 19.56 -38.46
N GLU A 171 22.83 19.84 -38.10
CA GLU A 171 23.25 20.58 -36.92
C GLU A 171 22.71 22.03 -36.87
N CYS A 172 21.62 22.25 -36.12
CA CYS A 172 21.10 23.57 -35.80
C CYS A 172 21.41 23.96 -34.34
N GLU A 173 22.61 24.47 -34.11
CA GLU A 173 23.05 24.95 -32.80
C GLU A 173 22.31 26.24 -32.38
N GLY A 174 21.72 26.25 -31.18
CA GLY A 174 21.24 27.51 -30.54
C GLY A 174 19.87 27.45 -29.83
N SER A 175 19.07 26.40 -30.03
CA SER A 175 17.77 26.27 -29.36
C SER A 175 17.91 25.89 -27.88
N VAL A 176 17.62 26.85 -26.99
CA VAL A 176 17.49 26.61 -25.55
C VAL A 176 16.29 25.69 -25.32
N LYS A 177 16.54 24.38 -25.19
CA LYS A 177 15.50 23.38 -24.94
C LYS A 177 14.81 23.68 -23.62
N ALA A 178 13.60 24.25 -23.70
CA ALA A 178 12.74 24.46 -22.54
C ALA A 178 12.52 23.12 -21.82
N GLU A 179 12.90 23.06 -20.55
CA GLU A 179 12.86 21.83 -19.75
C GLU A 179 11.39 21.46 -19.47
N THR A 180 10.80 20.66 -20.35
CA THR A 180 9.41 20.24 -20.24
C THR A 180 9.25 19.31 -19.05
N THR A 181 8.70 19.84 -17.95
CA THR A 181 8.52 19.09 -16.71
C THR A 181 7.63 17.88 -16.95
N LYS A 182 8.23 16.68 -16.91
CA LYS A 182 7.54 15.42 -17.22
C LYS A 182 6.36 15.19 -16.28
N LYS A 183 5.15 15.09 -16.83
CA LYS A 183 3.92 14.82 -16.09
C LYS A 183 4.04 13.51 -15.30
N LYS A 184 3.82 13.56 -13.98
CA LYS A 184 3.79 12.38 -13.10
C LYS A 184 2.38 11.78 -13.00
N ILE A 185 2.29 10.45 -12.92
CA ILE A 185 1.03 9.73 -12.73
C ILE A 185 0.66 9.72 -11.23
N THR A 186 -0.54 10.17 -10.88
CA THR A 186 -1.04 10.13 -9.50
C THR A 186 -1.80 8.83 -9.25
N LEU A 187 -1.22 7.92 -8.48
CA LEU A 187 -1.80 6.63 -8.11
C LEU A 187 -2.64 6.77 -6.84
N VAL A 188 -3.95 6.53 -6.93
CA VAL A 188 -4.89 6.61 -5.80
C VAL A 188 -5.24 5.20 -5.31
N PHE A 189 -4.96 4.93 -4.04
CA PHE A 189 -5.29 3.67 -3.35
C PHE A 189 -6.25 3.92 -2.17
N ILE A 190 -7.04 2.90 -1.82
CA ILE A 190 -7.96 2.94 -0.68
C ILE A 190 -7.52 1.90 0.37
N ASP A 191 -7.04 2.37 1.52
CA ASP A 191 -6.62 1.53 2.65
C ASP A 191 -7.77 1.31 3.64
N ALA A 192 -8.56 0.27 3.38
CA ALA A 192 -9.79 -0.02 4.12
C ALA A 192 -10.21 -1.49 3.97
N THR A 193 -10.98 -2.05 4.93
CA THR A 193 -11.71 -3.29 4.65
C THR A 193 -12.66 -3.14 3.47
N TRP A 194 -12.95 -4.24 2.76
CA TRP A 194 -13.83 -4.25 1.58
C TRP A 194 -15.16 -3.48 1.74
N LYS A 195 -15.82 -3.61 2.90
CA LYS A 195 -17.05 -2.86 3.20
C LYS A 195 -16.81 -1.34 3.21
N HIS A 196 -15.78 -0.88 3.90
CA HIS A 196 -15.44 0.54 3.99
C HIS A 196 -14.83 1.05 2.68
N ALA A 197 -14.07 0.24 1.95
CA ALA A 197 -13.47 0.63 0.68
C ALA A 197 -14.54 0.96 -0.37
N ARG A 198 -15.62 0.16 -0.45
CA ARG A 198 -16.81 0.47 -1.25
C ARG A 198 -17.56 1.72 -0.77
N GLU A 199 -17.65 1.96 0.53
CA GLU A 199 -18.24 3.21 1.08
C GLU A 199 -17.41 4.44 0.66
N MET A 200 -16.08 4.34 0.72
CA MET A 200 -15.15 5.42 0.37
C MET A 200 -15.14 5.69 -1.12
N GLU A 201 -15.11 4.66 -1.97
CA GLU A 201 -15.18 4.82 -3.43
C GLU A 201 -16.52 5.45 -3.85
N ALA A 202 -17.64 4.98 -3.30
CA ALA A 202 -18.95 5.54 -3.60
C ALA A 202 -19.12 7.01 -3.13
N LYS A 203 -18.31 7.46 -2.17
CA LYS A 203 -18.22 8.88 -1.77
C LYS A 203 -17.28 9.66 -2.66
N LEU A 204 -16.11 9.12 -2.97
CA LEU A 204 -15.12 9.73 -3.87
C LEU A 204 -15.73 10.02 -5.24
N SER A 205 -16.47 9.06 -5.80
CA SER A 205 -17.22 9.17 -7.06
C SER A 205 -18.41 10.15 -7.03
N LYS A 206 -18.78 10.69 -5.85
CA LYS A 206 -19.83 11.71 -5.69
C LYS A 206 -19.26 13.10 -5.37
N SER A 207 -18.16 13.16 -4.62
CA SER A 207 -17.54 14.43 -4.19
C SER A 207 -16.76 15.14 -5.29
N VAL A 208 -16.56 14.48 -6.44
CA VAL A 208 -15.58 14.87 -7.45
C VAL A 208 -16.22 14.74 -8.83
N GLU A 209 -16.89 15.79 -9.31
CA GLU A 209 -17.56 15.80 -10.63
C GLU A 209 -16.58 15.56 -11.80
N CYS A 210 -15.32 15.96 -11.61
CA CYS A 210 -14.22 15.73 -12.55
C CYS A 210 -13.73 14.27 -12.60
N CYS A 211 -14.27 13.32 -11.81
CA CYS A 211 -13.92 11.88 -11.85
C CYS A 211 -14.04 11.22 -13.24
N ARG A 212 -14.62 11.91 -14.24
CA ARG A 212 -14.79 11.43 -15.63
C ARG A 212 -13.47 11.12 -16.34
N HIS A 213 -12.38 11.84 -16.05
CA HIS A 213 -11.08 11.61 -16.70
C HIS A 213 -10.22 10.57 -15.97
N TRP A 214 -10.57 10.16 -14.75
CA TRP A 214 -9.77 9.24 -13.95
C TRP A 214 -9.72 7.82 -14.53
N ILE A 215 -8.51 7.26 -14.66
CA ILE A 215 -8.30 5.90 -15.14
C ILE A 215 -8.56 4.93 -13.98
N ARG A 216 -9.56 4.06 -14.09
CA ARG A 216 -9.88 3.06 -13.04
C ARG A 216 -9.28 1.73 -13.42
N VAL A 217 -8.46 1.16 -12.53
CA VAL A 217 -7.78 -0.12 -12.76
C VAL A 217 -8.10 -1.13 -11.66
N GLN A 218 -8.19 -2.39 -12.06
CA GLN A 218 -8.34 -3.53 -11.17
C GLN A 218 -7.13 -4.46 -11.27
N LEU A 219 -6.70 -5.00 -10.12
CA LEU A 219 -5.66 -6.02 -10.04
C LEU A 219 -6.24 -7.41 -10.33
N VAL A 220 -6.94 -7.55 -11.46
CA VAL A 220 -7.34 -8.85 -11.97
C VAL A 220 -6.23 -9.36 -12.87
N PRO A 221 -5.66 -10.54 -12.61
CA PRO A 221 -4.70 -11.14 -13.54
C PRO A 221 -5.45 -11.47 -14.82
N THR A 222 -4.96 -10.97 -15.95
CA THR A 222 -5.33 -11.57 -17.23
C THR A 222 -4.75 -12.98 -17.22
N VAL A 223 -5.62 -13.99 -17.18
CA VAL A 223 -5.25 -15.40 -17.33
C VAL A 223 -4.78 -15.62 -18.77
N ALA A 224 -3.50 -15.32 -19.00
CA ALA A 224 -2.83 -15.50 -20.28
C ALA A 224 -2.95 -16.97 -20.70
N GLY A 225 -3.68 -17.23 -21.80
CA GLY A 225 -3.84 -18.57 -22.37
C GLY A 225 -5.21 -19.23 -22.22
N GLY A 226 -6.20 -18.59 -21.57
CA GLY A 226 -7.58 -19.08 -21.53
C GLY A 226 -8.38 -18.74 -22.78
N GLY A 227 -8.11 -19.40 -23.92
CA GLY A 227 -8.79 -19.18 -25.21
C GLY A 227 -10.22 -19.73 -25.28
N GLY A 228 -11.06 -19.43 -24.28
CA GLY A 228 -12.45 -19.89 -24.19
C GLY A 228 -13.42 -18.73 -24.00
N ASP A 229 -14.28 -18.54 -25.00
CA ASP A 229 -15.43 -17.62 -25.14
C ASP A 229 -15.71 -16.61 -24.00
N ALA A 230 -15.68 -15.32 -24.35
CA ALA A 230 -15.67 -14.20 -23.42
C ALA A 230 -17.05 -13.86 -22.81
N ARG A 231 -17.64 -14.78 -22.04
CA ARG A 231 -18.66 -14.43 -21.06
C ARG A 231 -18.00 -13.80 -19.84
N VAL A 232 -18.15 -12.48 -19.72
CA VAL A 232 -17.78 -11.68 -18.55
C VAL A 232 -18.25 -12.41 -17.28
N PRO A 233 -17.38 -12.65 -16.28
CA PRO A 233 -17.81 -13.21 -15.02
C PRO A 233 -18.70 -12.19 -14.31
N VAL A 234 -20.01 -12.38 -14.43
CA VAL A 234 -21.00 -11.79 -13.53
C VAL A 234 -20.52 -12.09 -12.11
N VAL A 235 -20.57 -11.11 -11.22
CA VAL A 235 -20.19 -11.28 -9.81
C VAL A 235 -21.23 -12.20 -9.16
N VAL A 236 -20.97 -13.51 -9.20
CA VAL A 236 -21.85 -14.53 -8.63
C VAL A 236 -21.73 -14.51 -7.11
N ASP A 237 -22.88 -14.50 -6.44
CA ASP A 237 -22.95 -14.60 -4.99
C ASP A 237 -22.41 -15.96 -4.52
N TYR A 238 -21.61 -15.97 -3.45
CA TYR A 238 -20.75 -17.12 -3.15
C TYR A 238 -21.53 -18.22 -2.39
N LYS A 239 -22.04 -19.21 -3.12
CA LYS A 239 -22.43 -20.53 -2.57
C LYS A 239 -21.72 -21.67 -3.29
N GLN A 240 -21.43 -22.72 -2.54
CA GLN A 240 -20.61 -23.87 -2.96
C GLN A 240 -21.32 -24.73 -4.02
N SER A 241 -20.59 -25.24 -5.03
CA SER A 241 -20.18 -26.66 -5.06
C SER A 241 -19.23 -27.01 -6.22
N SER A 242 -18.77 -28.26 -6.19
CA SER A 242 -17.70 -28.99 -6.85
C SER A 242 -17.72 -29.22 -8.38
N THR A 243 -16.49 -29.43 -8.89
CA THR A 243 -16.04 -30.41 -9.93
C THR A 243 -16.62 -30.37 -11.35
N LEU A 244 -15.72 -30.22 -12.33
CA LEU A 244 -15.44 -31.24 -13.36
C LEU A 244 -14.04 -31.04 -13.95
N THR A 245 -13.49 -32.08 -14.57
CA THR A 245 -12.13 -32.17 -15.14
C THR A 245 -12.18 -32.48 -16.63
N GLU A 246 -11.34 -31.84 -17.45
CA GLU A 246 -10.96 -32.41 -18.74
C GLU A 246 -9.61 -31.87 -19.26
N THR A 247 -9.02 -32.58 -20.22
CA THR A 247 -7.59 -32.52 -20.58
C THR A 247 -7.37 -32.65 -22.08
N THR A 248 -6.55 -31.77 -22.67
CA THR A 248 -5.97 -31.92 -24.02
C THR A 248 -4.56 -31.34 -24.10
N LYS A 249 -3.78 -31.77 -25.11
CA LYS A 249 -2.32 -31.58 -25.24
C LYS A 249 -1.94 -30.81 -26.52
N ASP A 250 -0.63 -30.51 -26.61
CA ASP A 250 0.17 -30.21 -27.82
C ASP A 250 -0.02 -28.80 -28.44
N ALA A 251 0.97 -28.15 -29.08
CA ALA A 251 2.40 -28.47 -29.30
C ALA A 251 3.26 -27.17 -29.23
N SER A 252 4.60 -27.30 -29.20
CA SER A 252 5.54 -26.19 -28.96
C SER A 252 6.24 -25.67 -30.23
N LEU A 253 6.31 -24.34 -30.39
CA LEU A 253 7.35 -23.66 -31.18
C LEU A 253 8.27 -22.86 -30.24
N ARG A 254 9.57 -22.85 -30.53
CA ARG A 254 10.59 -22.14 -29.74
C ARG A 254 10.91 -20.78 -30.35
N THR A 255 10.49 -19.72 -29.68
CA THR A 255 11.01 -18.36 -29.89
C THR A 255 11.96 -18.00 -28.75
N THR A 256 13.15 -17.51 -29.07
CA THR A 256 14.19 -17.17 -28.07
C THR A 256 13.83 -15.89 -27.33
N THR A 257 13.01 -16.01 -26.29
CA THR A 257 12.61 -14.88 -25.44
C THR A 257 13.69 -14.55 -24.41
N VAL A 258 14.01 -13.26 -24.28
CA VAL A 258 14.79 -12.75 -23.14
C VAL A 258 13.96 -12.98 -21.88
N THR A 259 14.32 -14.00 -21.10
CA THR A 259 13.69 -14.29 -19.82
C THR A 259 14.09 -13.27 -18.78
N THR A 260 13.51 -12.07 -18.89
CA THR A 260 13.21 -11.30 -17.69
C THR A 260 12.44 -12.22 -16.75
N THR A 261 12.97 -12.45 -15.55
CA THR A 261 12.30 -13.25 -14.53
C THR A 261 11.12 -12.46 -13.99
N THR A 262 10.05 -12.41 -14.80
CA THR A 262 8.75 -11.86 -14.42
C THR A 262 8.21 -12.74 -13.31
N HIS A 263 8.54 -12.39 -12.07
CA HIS A 263 7.93 -12.99 -10.89
C HIS A 263 6.41 -12.93 -11.09
N PRO A 264 5.74 -14.07 -11.26
CA PRO A 264 4.32 -14.06 -11.58
C PRO A 264 3.62 -13.35 -10.43
N PHE A 265 2.86 -12.31 -10.76
CA PHE A 265 2.01 -11.65 -9.79
C PHE A 265 1.11 -12.73 -9.18
N VAL A 266 1.23 -13.01 -7.89
CA VAL A 266 0.39 -14.00 -7.21
C VAL A 266 -0.90 -13.26 -6.84
N PRO A 267 -1.96 -13.35 -7.66
CA PRO A 267 -2.88 -12.22 -7.83
C PRO A 267 -3.92 -12.09 -6.73
N ARG A 268 -3.97 -13.08 -5.85
CA ARG A 268 -4.94 -13.14 -4.77
C ARG A 268 -4.16 -13.18 -3.49
N ARG A 269 -4.45 -12.19 -2.69
CA ARG A 269 -3.98 -10.89 -3.04
C ARG A 269 -4.99 -9.74 -2.64
N PHE A 270 -5.99 -9.87 -1.70
CA PHE A 270 -6.63 -8.76 -0.89
C PHE A 270 -7.53 -9.16 0.35
N GLN A 271 -7.05 -9.26 1.61
CA GLN A 271 -7.87 -9.26 2.87
C GLN A 271 -7.06 -8.92 4.14
N ILE A 272 -7.34 -7.76 4.76
CA ILE A 272 -6.66 -7.23 5.97
C ILE A 272 -7.14 -7.92 7.28
N ARG A 273 -7.69 -9.15 7.23
CA ARG A 273 -8.33 -9.80 8.41
C ARG A 273 -8.22 -11.33 8.51
N ALA A 274 -7.57 -12.02 7.57
CA ALA A 274 -7.32 -13.46 7.67
C ALA A 274 -5.86 -13.73 8.10
N PRO A 275 -5.55 -14.89 8.73
CA PRO A 275 -4.20 -15.41 8.72
C PRO A 275 -3.70 -15.52 7.26
N PRO A 276 -2.38 -15.43 7.01
CA PRO A 276 -1.83 -15.34 5.66
C PRO A 276 -2.30 -16.52 4.81
N SER A 277 -3.08 -16.22 3.76
CA SER A 277 -3.57 -17.22 2.81
C SER A 277 -3.04 -16.93 1.41
N PRO A 278 -2.93 -17.95 0.52
CA PRO A 278 -2.54 -17.78 -0.88
C PRO A 278 -3.52 -16.94 -1.71
N ASN A 279 -4.54 -16.38 -1.06
CA ASN A 279 -5.60 -15.61 -1.66
C ASN A 279 -5.70 -14.17 -1.12
N HIS A 280 -4.82 -13.66 -0.21
CA HIS A 280 -4.98 -12.29 0.35
C HIS A 280 -3.72 -11.37 0.55
N LEU A 281 -3.80 -10.08 0.11
CA LEU A 281 -2.82 -8.95 0.13
C LEU A 281 -3.05 -8.10 1.38
N SER A 282 -2.01 -7.32 1.67
CA SER A 282 -2.14 -5.99 2.25
C SER A 282 -2.00 -4.84 1.21
N THR A 283 -2.53 -3.66 1.55
CA THR A 283 -2.45 -2.43 0.75
C THR A 283 -1.01 -2.05 0.37
N ALA A 284 -0.03 -2.38 1.22
CA ALA A 284 1.38 -2.15 0.97
C ALA A 284 1.93 -2.87 -0.27
N GLU A 285 1.45 -4.09 -0.54
CA GLU A 285 1.89 -4.90 -1.67
C GLU A 285 1.17 -4.52 -2.95
N CYS A 286 -0.09 -4.07 -2.85
CA CYS A 286 -0.84 -3.44 -3.94
C CYS A 286 -0.05 -2.25 -4.49
N LEU A 287 0.34 -1.37 -3.56
CA LEU A 287 1.16 -0.20 -3.82
C LEU A 287 2.52 -0.58 -4.40
N ALA A 288 3.24 -1.52 -3.78
CA ALA A 288 4.55 -1.95 -4.26
C ALA A 288 4.50 -2.55 -5.67
N TRP A 289 3.50 -3.38 -5.97
CA TRP A 289 3.34 -4.00 -7.30
C TRP A 289 3.02 -2.95 -8.36
N VAL A 290 1.98 -2.13 -8.16
CA VAL A 290 1.58 -1.11 -9.12
C VAL A 290 2.70 -0.08 -9.31
N ALA A 291 3.31 0.41 -8.23
CA ALA A 291 4.42 1.37 -8.30
C ALA A 291 5.62 0.81 -9.09
N SER A 292 6.02 -0.44 -8.84
CA SER A 292 7.13 -1.08 -9.57
C SER A 292 6.90 -1.13 -11.08
N ARG A 293 5.65 -1.27 -11.52
CA ARG A 293 5.28 -1.26 -12.95
C ARG A 293 5.25 0.14 -13.54
N VAL A 294 4.71 1.12 -12.82
CA VAL A 294 4.62 2.52 -13.29
C VAL A 294 5.99 3.20 -13.32
N GLU A 295 6.86 2.91 -12.35
CA GLU A 295 8.26 3.36 -12.34
C GLU A 295 9.15 2.53 -13.29
N ARG A 296 8.66 1.39 -13.78
CA ARG A 296 9.44 0.35 -14.50
C ARG A 296 10.69 -0.09 -13.72
N ASN A 297 10.56 -0.22 -12.40
CA ASN A 297 11.65 -0.58 -11.48
C ASN A 297 11.20 -1.70 -10.51
N PRO A 298 11.66 -2.96 -10.71
CA PRO A 298 11.24 -4.10 -9.89
C PRO A 298 11.76 -4.03 -8.44
N VAL A 299 12.84 -3.28 -8.17
CA VAL A 299 13.44 -3.16 -6.83
C VAL A 299 12.45 -2.56 -5.82
N ILE A 300 11.53 -1.69 -6.27
CA ILE A 300 10.46 -1.14 -5.43
C ILE A 300 9.57 -2.27 -4.86
N LEU A 301 9.18 -3.23 -5.70
CA LEU A 301 8.38 -4.38 -5.26
C LEU A 301 9.19 -5.30 -4.35
N GLU A 302 10.39 -5.66 -4.77
CA GLU A 302 11.28 -6.57 -4.05
C GLU A 302 11.56 -6.08 -2.62
N ARG A 303 12.00 -4.82 -2.46
CA ARG A 303 12.41 -4.26 -1.16
C ARG A 303 11.23 -4.06 -0.21
N ILE A 304 10.08 -3.59 -0.71
CA ILE A 304 8.87 -3.49 0.13
C ILE A 304 8.36 -4.88 0.53
N ARG A 305 8.38 -5.84 -0.40
CA ARG A 305 7.96 -7.22 -0.14
C ARG A 305 8.86 -7.93 0.87
N HIS A 306 10.18 -7.74 0.79
CA HIS A 306 11.14 -8.30 1.75
C HIS A 306 10.79 -7.92 3.20
N VAL A 307 10.52 -6.63 3.47
CA VAL A 307 10.12 -6.15 4.80
C VAL A 307 8.78 -6.75 5.27
N LEU A 308 7.84 -6.96 4.35
CA LEU A 308 6.54 -7.55 4.65
C LEU A 308 6.62 -9.05 4.96
N ASP A 309 7.33 -9.81 4.12
CA ASP A 309 7.55 -11.24 4.33
C ASP A 309 8.39 -11.48 5.61
N TYR A 310 9.34 -10.59 5.94
CA TYR A 310 10.08 -10.60 7.22
C TYR A 310 9.18 -10.31 8.43
N MET A 311 8.24 -9.34 8.36
CA MET A 311 7.27 -9.11 9.43
C MET A 311 6.36 -10.35 9.65
N VAL A 312 5.95 -11.02 8.57
CA VAL A 312 5.18 -12.27 8.65
C VAL A 312 6.00 -13.40 9.28
N PHE A 313 7.29 -13.51 8.96
CA PHE A 313 8.21 -14.45 9.62
C PHE A 313 8.29 -14.20 11.13
N LEU A 314 8.52 -12.96 11.57
CA LEU A 314 8.54 -12.60 12.99
C LEU A 314 7.25 -12.98 13.71
N TRP A 315 6.08 -12.74 13.10
CA TRP A 315 4.79 -13.13 13.69
C TRP A 315 4.63 -14.65 13.84
N ARG A 316 5.12 -15.45 12.89
CA ARG A 316 5.07 -16.92 12.98
C ARG A 316 5.88 -17.45 14.16
N VAL A 317 7.09 -16.92 14.38
CA VAL A 317 7.94 -17.29 15.53
C VAL A 317 7.22 -17.01 16.85
N HIS A 318 6.54 -15.86 16.98
CA HIS A 318 5.82 -15.49 18.20
C HIS A 318 4.65 -16.42 18.55
N VAL A 319 3.96 -17.00 17.56
CA VAL A 319 2.86 -17.95 17.81
C VAL A 319 3.40 -19.23 18.44
N VAL A 320 4.48 -19.78 17.89
CA VAL A 320 5.11 -21.03 18.39
C VAL A 320 5.61 -20.90 19.83
N ASP A 321 6.13 -19.73 20.22
CA ASP A 321 6.60 -19.48 21.59
C ASP A 321 5.45 -19.39 22.60
N VAL A 322 4.30 -18.82 22.21
CA VAL A 322 3.11 -18.74 23.08
C VAL A 322 2.54 -20.12 23.34
N ASP A 323 2.40 -20.95 22.30
CA ASP A 323 1.88 -22.32 22.42
C ASP A 323 2.78 -23.19 23.34
N LYS A 324 4.11 -23.07 23.20
CA LYS A 324 5.09 -23.74 24.08
C LYS A 324 4.97 -23.28 25.53
N ALA A 325 4.90 -21.96 25.77
CA ALA A 325 4.78 -21.39 27.11
C ALA A 325 3.46 -21.78 27.79
N GLN A 326 2.40 -22.03 27.02
CA GLN A 326 1.10 -22.45 27.54
C GLN A 326 1.02 -23.97 27.78
N CYS A 327 1.76 -24.78 27.03
CA CYS A 327 1.85 -26.24 27.22
C CYS A 327 2.80 -26.62 28.39
N GLY A 328 3.88 -25.85 28.61
CA GLY A 328 4.95 -26.16 29.58
C GLY A 328 4.59 -26.07 31.08
N LYS A 329 3.32 -25.93 31.46
CA LYS A 329 2.89 -25.92 32.88
C LYS A 329 2.57 -27.32 33.46
N SER A 330 2.81 -28.37 32.70
CA SER A 330 2.49 -29.75 33.09
C SER A 330 3.74 -30.58 33.37
N ARG A 331 4.05 -30.72 34.68
CA ARG A 331 5.12 -31.56 35.30
C ARG A 331 6.56 -31.08 35.11
N GLY A 332 7.29 -31.07 36.22
CA GLY A 332 8.65 -30.53 36.32
C GLY A 332 9.74 -31.46 35.78
N GLY A 333 10.85 -30.85 35.39
CA GLY A 333 12.05 -31.48 34.84
C GLY A 333 13.00 -30.38 34.38
N ASP A 334 13.87 -29.92 35.27
CA ASP A 334 14.67 -28.71 35.09
C ASP A 334 15.94 -28.98 34.26
N VAL A 335 15.92 -28.59 32.98
CA VAL A 335 17.12 -28.54 32.12
C VAL A 335 17.02 -27.34 31.18
N MET A 336 17.74 -26.26 31.50
CA MET A 336 17.78 -25.04 30.68
C MET A 336 18.88 -25.13 29.61
N SER A 337 18.51 -25.27 28.34
CA SER A 337 19.45 -25.26 27.21
C SER A 337 19.20 -24.06 26.29
N GLN A 338 20.09 -23.07 26.35
CA GLN A 338 20.09 -21.93 25.42
C GLN A 338 20.66 -22.37 24.06
N LYS A 339 19.80 -22.61 23.07
CA LYS A 339 20.24 -22.71 21.66
C LYS A 339 20.01 -21.37 20.95
N THR A 340 21.12 -20.68 20.68
CA THR A 340 21.19 -19.54 19.77
C THR A 340 20.75 -19.98 18.37
N LEU A 341 19.85 -19.20 17.75
CA LEU A 341 19.45 -19.39 16.36
C LEU A 341 20.39 -18.57 15.46
N GLU A 342 21.38 -19.25 14.87
CA GLU A 342 22.08 -18.69 13.71
C GLU A 342 21.11 -18.61 12.52
N ILE A 343 20.92 -17.41 12.00
CA ILE A 343 20.19 -17.19 10.75
C ILE A 343 21.23 -17.10 9.65
N ALA A 344 21.23 -18.07 8.75
CA ALA A 344 22.01 -17.99 7.52
C ALA A 344 21.46 -16.85 6.64
N VAL A 345 22.14 -15.71 6.68
CA VAL A 345 21.95 -14.65 5.69
C VAL A 345 22.58 -15.16 4.40
N MET A 346 21.75 -15.47 3.40
CA MET A 346 22.24 -15.66 2.03
C MET A 346 22.59 -14.28 1.47
N GLU A 347 23.80 -13.82 1.76
CA GLU A 347 24.43 -12.75 0.99
C GLU A 347 24.62 -13.27 -0.44
N SER A 348 24.04 -12.55 -1.39
CA SER A 348 24.27 -12.74 -2.82
C SER A 348 25.10 -11.54 -3.27
N GLU A 349 26.36 -11.78 -3.61
CA GLU A 349 27.23 -10.82 -4.29
C GLU A 349 26.73 -10.54 -5.73
#